data_AF-A0A5X7EJX7-F1
#
_entry.id   AF-A0A5X7EJX7-F1
#
_cell.length_a   1.000
_cell.length_b   1.000
_cell.length_c   1.000
_cell.angle_alpha   90.00
_cell.angle_beta   90.00
_cell.angle_gamma   90.00
#
_symmetry.space_group_name_H-M   'P 1'
#
loop_
_entity.id
_entity.type
_entity.pdbx_description
1 polymer ?
#
loop_
_entity_poly.entity_id
_entity_poly.type
_entity_poly.pdbx_seq_one_letter_code
_entity_poly.pdbx_strand_id
1 'polypeptide(L)' 'MTENQLVSMLEQIQSLAIPAKEIMTINDCAIYTGLSTSYLYKLTSKKEIPFFKPMGKRVYFKRTEIDQWLLRNKQGEAS' A
#
# COMPACT_ATOMS: atom_id res chain seq x y z
N MET A 1 21.01 -13.77 -20.08
CA MET A 1 19.68 -13.54 -19.48
C MET A 1 18.64 -14.09 -20.43
N THR A 2 17.71 -14.92 -19.92
CA THR A 2 16.57 -15.39 -20.73
C THR A 2 15.47 -14.33 -20.77
N GLU A 3 14.52 -14.48 -21.68
CA GLU A 3 13.33 -13.60 -21.78
C GLU A 3 12.58 -13.52 -20.43
N ASN A 4 12.41 -14.64 -19.74
CA ASN A 4 11.79 -14.69 -18.41
C ASN A 4 12.56 -13.86 -17.37
N GLN A 5 13.89 -13.83 -17.44
CA GLN A 5 14.69 -13.01 -16.53
C GLN A 5 14.54 -11.51 -16.83
N LEU A 6 14.39 -11.13 -18.10
CA LEU A 6 14.14 -9.73 -18.48
C LEU A 6 12.76 -9.25 -18.03
N VAL A 7 11.72 -10.07 -18.20
CA VAL A 7 10.36 -9.76 -17.73
C VAL A 7 10.34 -9.59 -16.21
N SER A 8 10.94 -10.52 -15.47
CA SER A 8 10.99 -10.43 -14.00
C SER A 8 11.73 -9.17 -13.52
N MET A 9 12.81 -8.78 -14.19
CA MET A 9 13.55 -7.56 -13.87
C MET A 9 12.72 -6.29 -14.14
N LEU A 10 11.96 -6.25 -15.24
CA LEU A 10 11.05 -5.15 -15.54
C LEU A 10 9.94 -5.00 -14.49
N GLU A 11 9.34 -6.10 -14.05
CA GLU A 11 8.32 -6.10 -12.99
C GLU A 11 8.88 -5.56 -11.67
N GLN A 12 10.10 -5.96 -11.31
CA GLN A 12 10.78 -5.45 -10.12
C GLN A 12 11.01 -3.93 -10.20
N ILE A 13 11.51 -3.42 -11.33
CA ILE A 13 11.73 -1.98 -11.53
C ILE A 13 10.41 -1.19 -11.44
N GLN A 14 9.33 -1.70 -12.04
CA GLN A 14 8.02 -1.04 -11.97
C GLN A 14 7.47 -0.99 -10.54
N SER A 15 7.70 -2.04 -9.73
CA SER A 15 7.28 -2.06 -8.32
C SER A 15 7.99 -1.01 -7.47
N LEU A 16 9.23 -0.63 -7.81
CA LEU A 16 10.00 0.41 -7.12
C LEU A 16 9.46 1.83 -7.35
N ALA A 17 8.68 2.06 -8.42
CA ALA A 17 8.08 3.37 -8.71
C ALA A 17 6.81 3.66 -7.89
N ILE A 18 6.22 2.62 -7.28
CA ILE A 18 4.95 2.71 -6.55
C ILE A 18 5.10 3.47 -5.21
N PRO A 19 6.13 3.24 -4.39
CA PRO A 19 6.39 4.01 -3.17
C PRO A 19 6.54 5.53 -3.38
N ALA A 20 6.82 5.99 -4.60
CA ALA A 20 6.97 7.41 -4.91
C ALA A 20 5.62 8.15 -5.09
N LYS A 21 4.50 7.44 -5.27
CA LYS A 21 3.20 8.08 -5.44
C LYS A 21 2.67 8.64 -4.11
N GLU A 22 2.24 9.89 -4.10
CA GLU A 22 1.56 10.48 -2.93
C GLU A 22 0.19 9.82 -2.67
N ILE A 23 -0.51 9.48 -3.76
CA ILE A 23 -1.84 8.83 -3.73
C ILE A 23 -1.72 7.42 -4.29
N MET A 24 -2.13 6.44 -3.49
CA MET A 24 -2.09 5.02 -3.81
C MET A 24 -3.49 4.46 -4.05
N THR A 25 -3.63 3.57 -5.03
CA THR A 25 -4.79 2.67 -5.14
C THR A 25 -4.69 1.50 -4.17
N ILE A 26 -5.70 0.63 -4.10
CA ILE A 26 -5.64 -0.62 -3.31
C ILE A 26 -4.46 -1.52 -3.71
N ASN A 27 -4.12 -1.56 -5.01
CA ASN A 27 -3.02 -2.38 -5.51
C ASN A 27 -1.66 -1.74 -5.17
N ASP A 28 -1.54 -0.42 -5.34
CA ASP A 28 -0.34 0.31 -4.92
C ASP A 28 -0.10 0.13 -3.40
N CYS A 29 -1.16 0.23 -2.58
CA CYS A 29 -1.09 0.07 -1.13
C CYS A 29 -0.75 -1.38 -0.74
N ALA A 30 -1.24 -2.39 -1.47
CA ALA A 30 -0.88 -3.79 -1.26
C ALA A 30 0.62 -4.02 -1.51
N ILE A 31 1.14 -3.47 -2.61
CA ILE A 31 2.57 -3.54 -2.93
C ILE A 31 3.39 -2.78 -1.88
N TYR A 32 2.94 -1.59 -1.48
CA TYR A 32 3.64 -0.76 -0.51
C TYR A 32 3.72 -1.36 0.89
N THR A 33 2.60 -1.89 1.39
CA THR A 33 2.50 -2.44 2.75
C THR A 33 2.89 -3.91 2.87
N GLY A 34 2.98 -4.63 1.74
CA GLY A 34 3.14 -6.08 1.70
C GLY A 34 1.88 -6.86 2.14
N LEU A 35 0.75 -6.18 2.37
CA LEU A 35 -0.52 -6.79 2.77
C LEU A 35 -1.32 -7.24 1.55
N SER A 36 -2.11 -8.30 1.69
CA SER A 36 -3.01 -8.74 0.62
C SER A 36 -4.13 -7.72 0.38
N THR A 37 -4.58 -7.60 -0.87
CA THR A 37 -5.70 -6.72 -1.25
C THR A 37 -6.98 -7.06 -0.49
N SER A 38 -7.28 -8.35 -0.29
CA SER A 38 -8.42 -8.80 0.51
C SER A 38 -8.34 -8.33 1.96
N TYR A 39 -7.15 -8.35 2.57
CA TYR A 39 -6.96 -7.85 3.92
C TYR A 39 -7.10 -6.33 3.99
N LEU A 40 -6.56 -5.60 3.00
CA LEU A 40 -6.78 -4.15 2.90
C LEU A 40 -8.27 -3.81 2.75
N TYR A 41 -9.04 -4.56 1.95
CA TYR A 41 -10.48 -4.37 1.87
C TYR A 41 -11.18 -4.60 3.21
N LYS A 42 -10.78 -5.64 3.96
CA LYS A 42 -11.29 -5.89 5.32
C LYS A 42 -10.99 -4.73 6.27
N LEU A 43 -9.78 -4.16 6.22
CA LEU A 43 -9.42 -2.99 7.02
C LEU A 43 -10.24 -1.76 6.62
N THR A 44 -10.42 -1.51 5.32
CA THR A 44 -11.20 -0.35 4.84
C THR A 44 -12.69 -0.46 5.19
N SER A 45 -13.29 -1.66 5.10
CA SER A 45 -14.69 -1.87 5.46
C SER A 45 -14.94 -1.67 6.95
N LYS A 46 -13.96 -2.01 7.79
CA LYS A 46 -13.97 -1.77 9.23
C LYS A 46 -13.50 -0.36 9.63
N LYS A 47 -13.03 0.46 8.68
CA LYS A 47 -12.42 1.77 8.94
C LYS A 47 -11.20 1.70 9.90
N GLU A 48 -10.46 0.59 9.83
CA GLU A 48 -9.28 0.34 10.67
C GLU A 48 -7.98 0.86 10.03
N ILE A 49 -8.01 1.30 8.76
CA ILE A 49 -6.91 1.92 8.01
C ILE A 49 -7.39 3.26 7.44
N PRO A 50 -6.58 4.32 7.36
CA PRO A 50 -6.95 5.58 6.70
C PRO A 50 -7.22 5.35 5.21
N PHE A 51 -8.32 5.89 4.68
CA PHE A 51 -8.63 5.79 3.26
C PHE A 51 -9.58 6.90 2.79
N PHE A 52 -9.57 7.13 1.48
CA PHE A 52 -10.45 8.07 0.79
C PHE A 52 -11.32 7.32 -0.21
N LYS A 53 -12.57 7.76 -0.34
CA LYS A 53 -13.56 7.17 -1.26
C LYS A 53 -14.40 8.26 -1.94
N PRO A 54 -13.79 9.17 -2.71
CA PRO A 54 -14.44 10.39 -3.22
C PRO A 54 -15.65 10.10 -4.12
N MET A 55 -15.63 8.98 -4.85
CA MET A 55 -16.67 8.60 -5.82
C MET A 55 -17.41 7.31 -5.46
N GLY A 56 -17.31 6.83 -4.21
CA GLY A 56 -18.06 5.65 -3.75
C GLY A 56 -17.68 4.29 -4.35
N LYS A 57 -16.87 4.24 -5.42
CA LYS A 57 -16.49 2.98 -6.10
C LYS A 57 -15.06 2.52 -5.84
N ARG A 58 -14.09 3.45 -5.85
CA ARG A 58 -12.66 3.15 -5.66
C ARG A 58 -12.15 3.69 -4.34
N VAL A 59 -11.22 2.94 -3.75
CA VAL A 59 -10.52 3.31 -2.51
C VAL A 59 -9.14 3.84 -2.89
N TYR A 60 -8.78 4.96 -2.26
CA TYR A 60 -7.48 5.59 -2.37
C TYR A 60 -6.86 5.77 -1.00
N PHE A 61 -5.54 5.86 -0.96
CA PHE A 61 -4.76 6.02 0.26
C PHE A 61 -3.76 7.15 0.07
N LYS A 62 -3.62 8.02 1.07
CA LYS A 62 -2.53 9.01 1.08
C LYS A 62 -1.33 8.37 1.76
N ARG A 63 -0.16 8.39 1.11
CA ARG A 63 1.03 7.70 1.59
C ARG A 63 1.40 8.08 3.02
N THR A 64 1.42 9.37 3.33
CA THR A 64 1.78 9.88 4.66
C THR A 64 0.85 9.36 5.78
N GLU A 65 -0.43 9.14 5.49
CA GLU A 65 -1.37 8.59 6.48
C GLU A 65 -1.15 7.09 6.68
N ILE A 66 -0.78 6.37 5.61
CA ILE A 66 -0.39 4.96 5.72
C ILE A 66 0.91 4.81 6.50
N ASP A 67 1.89 5.69 6.29
CA ASP A 67 3.14 5.68 7.05
C ASP A 67 2.88 5.86 8.56
N GLN A 68 2.07 6.86 8.92
CA GLN A 68 1.66 7.08 10.32
C GLN A 68 0.89 5.88 10.87
N TRP A 69 -0.02 5.31 10.08
CA TRP A 69 -0.79 4.15 10.47
C TRP A 69 0.10 2.92 10.72
N LEU A 70 1.09 2.66 9.87
CA LEU A 70 2.05 1.56 10.05
C LEU A 70 2.88 1.73 11.34
N LEU A 71 3.21 2.98 11.69
CA LEU A 71 4.03 3.31 12.86
C LEU A 71 3.24 3.48 14.16
N ARG A 72 1.90 3.41 14.14
CA ARG A 72 1.02 3.81 15.25
C ARG A 72 1.19 3.03 16.56
N ASN A 73 1.67 1.79 16.50
CA ASN A 73 1.79 0.89 17.65
C ASN A 73 3.26 0.54 17.92
N LYS A 74 4.11 1.58 18.03
CA LYS A 74 5.53 1.41 18.35
C LYS A 74 5.68 0.61 19.64
N GLN A 75 6.43 -0.49 19.56
CA GLN A 75 6.76 -1.30 20.74
C GLN A 75 8.01 -0.73 21.40
N GLY A 76 7.99 -0.53 22.72
CA GLY A 76 9.16 -0.13 23.49
C GLY A 76 9.41 1.37 23.68
N GLU A 77 8.43 2.23 23.43
CA GLU A 77 8.45 3.57 24.03
C GLU A 77 8.02 3.44 25.50
N ALA A 78 8.99 3.56 26.40
CA ALA A 78 8.73 3.64 27.82
C ALA A 78 7.94 4.93 28.09
N SER A 79 6.74 4.79 28.66
CA SER A 79 6.04 5.88 29.35
C SER A 79 6.82 6.37 30.56
#